data_AF-A0A6P8H0D4-F1
#
_entry.id   AF-A0A6P8H0D4-F1
#
_cell.length_a   1.000
_cell.length_b   1.000
_cell.length_c   1.000
_cell.angle_alpha   90.00
_cell.angle_beta   90.00
_cell.angle_gamma   90.00
#
_symmetry.space_group_name_H-M   'P 1'
#
loop_
_entity.id
_entity.type
_entity.pdbx_description
1 polymer ?
#
loop_
_entity_poly.entity_id
_entity_poly.type
_entity_poly.pdbx_seq_one_letter_code
_entity_poly.pdbx_strand_id
1 'polypeptide(L)'
;MLRQVNKIILRNIRRKECYTKAGSYSNNPRVTLFRGETYHYQQPDDMQEAVCLLLDRFNSLFTDSMSKTDEVEKLQGIFKSVAWLVFELLDLHPFSDGNGRLCRLLCSYVLSTCTPFPSPIYNMYSDSSKNDFENALVDARKSETRHPCELTTMIIESNWESWKNLEKYCFGSSKSCDQATHTSSEDSRVTSLDNSHSRPSILIASCA
;
A
#
# COMPACT_ATOMS: atom_id res chain seq x y z
N MET A 1 -18.12 -6.14 -6.28
CA MET A 1 -16.82 -6.70 -5.83
C MET A 1 -16.34 -6.11 -4.50
N LEU A 2 -16.10 -4.80 -4.40
CA LEU A 2 -15.46 -4.16 -3.21
C LEU A 2 -16.09 -4.51 -1.86
N ARG A 3 -17.43 -4.51 -1.77
CA ARG A 3 -18.16 -4.87 -0.54
C ARG A 3 -17.87 -6.30 -0.07
N GLN A 4 -17.71 -7.25 -0.99
CA GLN A 4 -17.39 -8.63 -0.65
C GLN A 4 -15.94 -8.76 -0.18
N VAL A 5 -15.00 -8.09 -0.85
CA VAL A 5 -13.60 -8.04 -0.43
C VAL A 5 -13.49 -7.43 0.97
N ASN A 6 -14.19 -6.32 1.25
CA ASN A 6 -14.22 -5.73 2.59
C ASN A 6 -14.76 -6.71 3.66
N LYS A 7 -15.76 -7.53 3.34
CA LYS A 7 -16.21 -8.61 4.25
C LYS A 7 -15.14 -9.64 4.53
N ILE A 8 -14.41 -10.07 3.50
CA ILE A 8 -13.37 -11.10 3.61
C ILE A 8 -12.21 -10.58 4.46
N ILE A 9 -11.69 -9.39 4.15
CA ILE A 9 -10.54 -8.81 4.88
C ILE A 9 -10.86 -8.47 6.34
N LEU A 10 -12.15 -8.39 6.73
CA LEU A 10 -12.60 -8.10 8.09
C LEU A 10 -13.20 -9.30 8.83
N ARG A 11 -13.26 -10.49 8.21
CA ARG A 11 -14.02 -11.66 8.73
C ARG A 11 -13.65 -12.08 10.16
N ASN A 12 -12.38 -11.90 10.54
CA ASN A 12 -11.83 -12.33 11.83
C ASN A 12 -11.27 -11.17 12.68
N ILE A 13 -11.70 -9.94 12.40
CA ILE A 13 -11.25 -8.76 13.17
C ILE A 13 -12.37 -8.31 14.12
N ARG A 14 -12.00 -8.08 15.38
CA ARG A 14 -12.93 -7.53 16.37
C ARG A 14 -13.39 -6.15 15.92
N ARG A 15 -14.69 -6.02 15.67
CA ARG A 15 -15.32 -4.77 15.22
C ARG A 15 -15.62 -3.87 16.42
N LYS A 16 -15.37 -2.57 16.28
CA LYS A 16 -15.84 -1.55 17.23
C LYS A 16 -17.35 -1.34 17.09
N GLU A 17 -18.07 -1.08 18.18
CA GLU A 17 -19.53 -0.95 18.16
C GLU A 17 -20.04 0.20 17.27
N CYS A 18 -19.27 1.29 17.19
CA CYS A 18 -19.60 2.46 16.36
C CYS A 18 -19.35 2.26 14.85
N TYR A 19 -18.87 1.09 14.41
CA TYR A 19 -18.51 0.85 13.01
C TYR A 19 -19.64 0.15 12.25
N THR A 20 -19.90 0.60 11.02
CA THR A 20 -20.82 -0.07 10.10
C THR A 20 -20.44 -1.53 9.88
N LYS A 21 -21.42 -2.35 9.48
CA LYS A 21 -21.19 -3.77 9.20
C LYS A 21 -20.17 -3.92 8.06
N ALA A 22 -19.31 -4.94 8.15
CA ALA A 22 -18.36 -5.25 7.09
C ALA A 22 -19.10 -5.45 5.74
N GLY A 23 -18.56 -4.82 4.69
CA GLY A 23 -19.15 -4.77 3.36
C GLY A 23 -20.37 -3.86 3.21
N SER A 24 -20.67 -3.03 4.20
CA SER A 24 -21.63 -1.93 4.05
C SER A 24 -20.87 -0.62 3.86
N TYR A 25 -21.32 0.18 2.89
CA TYR A 25 -20.88 1.56 2.78
C TYR A 25 -21.42 2.39 3.94
N SER A 26 -20.80 3.54 4.15
CA SER A 26 -21.13 4.40 5.27
C SER A 26 -21.04 5.85 4.85
N ASN A 27 -22.13 6.58 5.09
CA ASN A 27 -22.24 8.01 4.81
C ASN A 27 -21.91 8.86 6.06
N ASN A 28 -21.52 8.22 7.16
CA ASN A 28 -21.12 8.93 8.37
C ASN A 28 -19.85 9.77 8.10
N PRO A 29 -19.81 11.03 8.57
CA PRO A 29 -18.62 11.86 8.50
C PRO A 29 -17.42 11.14 9.13
N ARG A 30 -16.25 11.33 8.53
CA ARG A 30 -15.00 10.77 9.04
C ARG A 30 -13.90 11.80 9.03
N VAL A 31 -13.06 11.70 10.05
CA VAL A 31 -11.85 12.50 10.18
C VAL A 31 -10.66 11.61 10.53
N THR A 32 -9.47 12.07 10.18
CA THR A 32 -8.21 11.51 10.67
C THR A 32 -7.29 12.64 11.13
N LEU A 33 -6.52 12.37 12.19
CA LEU A 33 -5.47 13.29 12.64
C LEU A 33 -4.16 12.87 12.00
N PHE A 34 -3.49 13.81 11.32
CA PHE A 34 -2.16 13.59 10.76
C PHE A 34 -1.29 14.81 11.01
N ARG A 35 -0.14 14.61 11.67
CA ARG A 35 0.81 15.69 12.07
C ARG A 35 0.14 16.89 12.77
N GLY A 36 -0.87 16.62 13.60
CA GLY A 36 -1.61 17.65 14.33
C GLY A 36 -2.71 18.34 13.52
N GLU A 37 -2.83 18.07 12.21
CA GLU A 37 -3.89 18.57 11.35
C GLU A 37 -5.05 17.56 11.26
N THR A 38 -6.28 18.06 11.32
CA THR A 38 -7.49 17.23 11.14
C THR A 38 -7.88 17.22 9.67
N TYR A 39 -7.92 16.03 9.08
CA TYR A 39 -8.32 15.82 7.70
C TYR A 39 -9.71 15.20 7.65
N HIS A 40 -10.61 15.84 6.89
CA HIS A 40 -11.95 15.34 6.62
C HIS A 40 -11.93 14.53 5.33
N TYR A 41 -12.50 13.33 5.37
CA TYR A 41 -12.73 12.54 4.16
C TYR A 41 -13.93 13.08 3.38
N GLN A 42 -14.05 12.69 2.12
CA GLN A 42 -15.21 13.07 1.31
C GLN A 42 -16.50 12.51 1.93
N GLN A 43 -17.58 13.29 1.85
CA GLN A 43 -18.89 12.91 2.38
C GLN A 43 -19.95 13.10 1.29
N PRO A 44 -20.00 12.21 0.28
CA PRO A 44 -21.08 12.23 -0.70
C PRO A 44 -22.42 11.85 -0.06
N ASP A 45 -23.51 12.36 -0.64
CA ASP A 45 -24.87 11.98 -0.24
C ASP A 45 -25.13 10.48 -0.50
N ASP A 46 -24.66 10.00 -1.65
CA ASP A 46 -24.69 8.59 -2.03
C ASP A 46 -23.28 8.02 -2.22
N MET A 47 -22.81 7.27 -1.22
CA MET A 47 -21.52 6.58 -1.27
C MET A 47 -21.47 5.46 -2.32
N GLN A 48 -22.60 4.81 -2.62
CA GLN A 48 -22.65 3.76 -3.63
C GLN A 48 -22.45 4.36 -5.02
N GLU A 49 -23.13 5.47 -5.31
CA GLU A 49 -22.95 6.21 -6.57
C GLU A 49 -21.53 6.76 -6.69
N ALA A 50 -21.00 7.40 -5.65
CA ALA A 50 -19.63 7.93 -5.65
C ALA A 50 -18.58 6.84 -5.92
N VAL A 51 -18.72 5.66 -5.30
CA VAL A 51 -17.84 4.52 -5.57
C VAL A 51 -17.99 4.01 -7.01
N CYS A 52 -19.21 3.96 -7.55
CA CYS A 52 -19.44 3.56 -8.94
C CYS A 52 -18.75 4.51 -9.92
N LEU A 53 -18.95 5.82 -9.77
CA LEU A 53 -18.31 6.84 -10.62
C LEU A 53 -16.78 6.79 -10.55
N LEU A 54 -16.23 6.58 -9.34
CA LEU A 54 -14.80 6.41 -9.14
C LEU A 54 -14.26 5.18 -9.90
N LEU A 55 -14.96 4.05 -9.81
CA LEU A 55 -14.56 2.82 -10.50
C LEU A 55 -14.71 2.94 -12.03
N ASP A 56 -15.76 3.59 -12.52
CA ASP A 56 -15.96 3.84 -13.95
C ASP A 56 -14.85 4.73 -14.50
N ARG A 57 -14.46 5.76 -13.75
CA ARG A 57 -13.32 6.61 -14.10
C ARG A 57 -12.01 5.82 -14.10
N PHE A 58 -11.76 5.00 -13.09
CA PHE A 58 -10.58 4.12 -13.07
C PHE A 58 -10.55 3.19 -14.29
N ASN A 59 -11.66 2.52 -14.60
CA ASN A 59 -11.76 1.61 -15.73
C ASN A 59 -11.45 2.35 -17.05
N SER A 60 -11.96 3.57 -17.22
CA SER A 60 -11.64 4.40 -18.38
C SER A 60 -10.15 4.72 -18.49
N LEU A 61 -9.51 5.14 -17.39
CA LEU A 61 -8.07 5.44 -17.36
C LEU A 61 -7.21 4.19 -17.63
N PHE A 62 -7.60 3.07 -17.03
CA PHE A 62 -6.91 1.80 -17.17
C PHE A 62 -7.03 1.25 -18.60
N THR A 63 -8.22 1.29 -19.19
CA THR A 63 -8.44 0.88 -20.59
C THR A 63 -7.69 1.77 -21.58
N ASP A 64 -7.67 3.09 -21.38
CA ASP A 64 -6.85 3.99 -22.22
C ASP A 64 -5.36 3.63 -22.12
N SER A 65 -4.88 3.37 -20.90
CA SER A 65 -3.50 2.94 -20.67
C SER A 65 -3.16 1.61 -21.36
N MET A 66 -4.06 0.61 -21.26
CA MET A 66 -3.88 -0.69 -21.90
C MET A 66 -3.93 -0.64 -23.43
N SER A 67 -4.60 0.37 -23.99
CA SER A 67 -4.71 0.56 -25.44
C SER A 67 -3.47 1.19 -26.09
N LYS A 68 -2.50 1.70 -25.29
CA LYS A 68 -1.28 2.29 -25.83
C LYS A 68 -0.42 1.23 -26.53
N THR A 69 0.14 1.61 -27.67
CA THR A 69 1.04 0.75 -28.47
C THR A 69 2.45 0.73 -27.91
N ASP A 70 2.92 1.85 -27.35
CA ASP A 70 4.21 1.91 -26.69
C ASP A 70 4.13 1.26 -25.31
N GLU A 71 5.02 0.29 -25.05
CA GLU A 71 5.01 -0.48 -23.80
C GLU A 71 5.40 0.36 -22.59
N VAL A 72 6.25 1.38 -22.76
CA VAL A 72 6.66 2.27 -21.67
C VAL A 72 5.50 3.17 -21.29
N GLU A 73 4.82 3.79 -22.26
CA GLU A 73 3.62 4.59 -22.05
C GLU A 73 2.48 3.76 -21.43
N LYS A 74 2.29 2.52 -21.90
CA LYS A 74 1.33 1.57 -21.33
C LYS A 74 1.61 1.32 -19.86
N LEU A 75 2.84 0.95 -19.51
CA LEU A 75 3.24 0.68 -18.12
C LEU A 75 3.08 1.93 -17.24
N GLN A 76 3.54 3.09 -17.71
CA GLN A 76 3.36 4.35 -17.01
C GLN A 76 1.87 4.67 -16.77
N GLY A 77 1.02 4.43 -17.76
CA GLY A 77 -0.42 4.60 -17.65
C GLY A 77 -1.05 3.68 -16.60
N ILE A 78 -0.65 2.40 -16.57
CA ILE A 78 -1.09 1.44 -15.56
C ILE A 78 -0.70 1.91 -14.14
N PHE A 79 0.56 2.31 -13.93
CA PHE A 79 1.03 2.80 -12.63
C PHE A 79 0.32 4.09 -12.18
N LYS A 80 0.12 5.04 -13.10
CA LYS A 80 -0.64 6.27 -12.83
C LYS A 80 -2.09 5.96 -12.47
N SER A 81 -2.73 5.04 -13.22
CA SER A 81 -4.13 4.66 -12.99
C SER A 81 -4.33 3.97 -11.65
N VAL A 82 -3.42 3.07 -11.24
CA VAL A 82 -3.51 2.40 -9.93
C VAL A 82 -3.23 3.37 -8.77
N ALA A 83 -2.25 4.27 -8.92
CA ALA A 83 -1.98 5.30 -7.91
C ALA A 83 -3.19 6.23 -7.73
N TRP A 84 -3.81 6.65 -8.84
CA TRP A 84 -5.05 7.43 -8.84
C TRP A 84 -6.18 6.70 -8.11
N LEU A 85 -6.42 5.42 -8.44
CA LEU A 85 -7.43 4.60 -7.78
C LEU A 85 -7.20 4.51 -6.27
N VAL A 86 -5.96 4.25 -5.84
CA VAL A 86 -5.61 4.14 -4.42
C VAL A 86 -5.85 5.46 -3.70
N PHE A 87 -5.40 6.57 -4.28
CA PHE A 87 -5.57 7.91 -3.70
C PHE A 87 -7.05 8.27 -3.55
N GLU A 88 -7.82 8.23 -4.64
CA GLU A 88 -9.23 8.64 -4.62
C GLU A 88 -10.09 7.73 -3.74
N LEU A 89 -9.83 6.41 -3.72
CA LEU A 89 -10.59 5.48 -2.88
C LEU A 89 -10.30 5.68 -1.39
N LEU A 90 -9.06 6.05 -1.04
CA LEU A 90 -8.70 6.40 0.34
C LEU A 90 -9.28 7.75 0.76
N ASP A 91 -9.36 8.70 -0.15
CA ASP A 91 -9.97 10.02 0.08
C ASP A 91 -11.49 9.93 0.22
N LEU A 92 -12.13 9.06 -0.56
CA LEU A 92 -13.57 8.76 -0.48
C LEU A 92 -13.94 7.97 0.79
N HIS A 93 -13.05 7.08 1.23
CA HIS A 93 -13.16 6.32 2.48
C HIS A 93 -14.51 5.59 2.72
N PRO A 94 -14.96 4.75 1.76
CA PRO A 94 -16.35 4.29 1.70
C PRO A 94 -16.78 3.33 2.82
N PHE A 95 -15.83 2.66 3.49
CA PHE A 95 -16.12 1.72 4.59
C PHE A 95 -15.73 2.30 5.95
N SER A 96 -16.31 1.78 7.04
CA SER A 96 -15.92 2.18 8.40
C SER A 96 -14.55 1.68 8.85
N ASP A 97 -14.07 0.61 8.23
CA ASP A 97 -12.75 0.07 8.47
C ASP A 97 -12.28 -0.69 7.22
N GLY A 98 -10.97 -0.88 7.14
CA GLY A 98 -10.35 -1.71 6.13
C GLY A 98 -10.07 -1.00 4.82
N ASN A 99 -10.31 0.31 4.67
CA ASN A 99 -10.02 1.04 3.43
C ASN A 99 -8.54 0.93 3.02
N GLY A 100 -7.61 1.13 3.96
CA GLY A 100 -6.18 0.95 3.69
C GLY A 100 -5.80 -0.47 3.26
N ARG A 101 -6.40 -1.49 3.89
CA ARG A 101 -6.18 -2.91 3.53
C ARG A 101 -6.75 -3.24 2.16
N LEU A 102 -7.95 -2.73 1.88
CA LEU A 102 -8.63 -2.87 0.60
C LEU A 102 -7.82 -2.23 -0.53
N CYS A 103 -7.35 -0.99 -0.35
CA CYS A 103 -6.60 -0.27 -1.38
C CYS A 103 -5.26 -0.93 -1.69
N ARG A 104 -4.55 -1.44 -0.67
CA ARG A 104 -3.32 -2.23 -0.90
C ARG A 104 -3.60 -3.50 -1.69
N LEU A 105 -4.67 -4.23 -1.37
CA LEU A 105 -5.05 -5.43 -2.10
C LEU A 105 -5.47 -5.13 -3.54
N LEU A 106 -6.23 -4.05 -3.76
CA LEU A 106 -6.61 -3.60 -5.11
C LEU A 106 -5.38 -3.18 -5.92
N CYS A 107 -4.43 -2.48 -5.31
CA CYS A 107 -3.18 -2.13 -5.96
C CYS A 107 -2.45 -3.37 -6.47
N SER A 108 -2.24 -4.37 -5.62
CA SER A 108 -1.60 -5.63 -6.04
C SER A 108 -2.42 -6.39 -7.07
N TYR A 109 -3.76 -6.36 -7.00
CA TYR A 109 -4.62 -6.98 -7.99
C TYR A 109 -4.47 -6.34 -9.37
N VAL A 110 -4.48 -5.00 -9.45
CA VAL A 110 -4.30 -4.29 -10.72
C VAL A 110 -2.89 -4.51 -11.26
N LEU A 111 -1.86 -4.39 -10.41
CA LEU A 111 -0.47 -4.62 -10.85
C LEU A 111 -0.19 -6.06 -11.29
N SER A 112 -1.03 -7.03 -10.91
CA SER A 112 -0.88 -8.42 -11.38
C SER A 112 -1.04 -8.57 -12.89
N THR A 113 -1.57 -7.55 -13.59
CA THR A 113 -1.65 -7.55 -15.06
C THR A 113 -0.30 -7.34 -15.74
N CYS A 114 0.68 -6.74 -15.04
CA CYS A 114 2.02 -6.48 -15.58
C CYS A 114 3.14 -7.09 -14.72
N THR A 115 2.83 -7.62 -13.54
CA THR A 115 3.83 -8.15 -12.58
C THR A 115 3.38 -9.52 -12.07
N PRO A 116 4.26 -10.52 -12.00
CA PRO A 116 3.88 -11.89 -11.64
C PRO A 116 3.74 -12.12 -10.12
N PHE A 117 3.97 -11.09 -9.30
CA PHE A 117 3.93 -11.18 -7.84
C PHE A 117 3.24 -9.95 -7.22
N PRO A 118 2.64 -10.10 -6.03
CA PRO A 118 2.07 -8.96 -5.31
C PRO A 118 3.14 -7.92 -4.99
N SER A 119 2.96 -6.71 -5.49
CA SER A 119 3.87 -5.59 -5.19
C SER A 119 3.30 -4.76 -4.05
N PRO A 120 4.06 -4.57 -2.95
CA PRO A 120 3.67 -3.66 -1.89
C PRO A 120 3.72 -2.21 -2.40
N ILE A 121 2.96 -1.32 -1.75
CA ILE A 121 3.01 0.12 -2.05
C ILE A 121 4.25 0.76 -1.40
N TYR A 122 4.66 0.25 -0.24
CA TYR A 122 5.80 0.72 0.54
C TYR A 122 6.31 -0.42 1.45
N ASN A 123 7.58 -0.32 1.87
CA ASN A 123 8.12 -0.96 3.09
C ASN A 123 8.22 -2.50 3.09
N MET A 124 8.66 -3.12 1.99
CA MET A 124 9.26 -4.46 2.04
C MET A 124 10.66 -4.51 1.42
N TYR A 125 10.90 -3.74 0.37
CA TYR A 125 12.14 -3.76 -0.38
C TYR A 125 12.67 -2.36 -0.75
N SER A 126 11.96 -1.30 -0.37
CA SER A 126 12.29 0.10 -0.65
C SER A 126 12.49 0.88 0.66
N ASP A 127 13.24 2.00 0.60
CA ASP A 127 13.47 2.90 1.74
C ASP A 127 12.21 3.67 2.19
N SER A 128 11.14 3.59 1.40
CA SER A 128 9.86 4.25 1.68
C SER A 128 9.16 3.69 2.92
N SER A 129 8.74 4.58 3.81
CA SER A 129 8.05 4.26 5.06
C SER A 129 6.54 4.49 4.99
N LYS A 130 5.82 4.10 6.05
CA LYS A 130 4.40 4.44 6.23
C LYS A 130 4.18 5.97 6.25
N ASN A 131 5.14 6.73 6.80
CA ASN A 131 5.03 8.18 6.88
C ASN A 131 5.13 8.81 5.49
N ASP A 132 6.00 8.28 4.62
CA ASP A 132 6.15 8.78 3.24
C ASP A 132 4.87 8.54 2.44
N PHE A 133 4.26 7.36 2.62
CA PHE A 133 2.95 7.06 2.04
C PHE A 133 1.87 8.04 2.53
N GLU A 134 1.82 8.33 3.83
CA GLU A 134 0.84 9.28 4.37
C GLU A 134 1.10 10.72 3.90
N ASN A 135 2.37 11.13 3.78
CA ASN A 135 2.75 12.43 3.20
C ASN A 135 2.31 12.52 1.75
N ALA A 136 2.60 11.52 0.92
CA ALA A 136 2.22 11.51 -0.49
C ALA A 136 0.71 11.66 -0.70
N LEU A 137 -0.11 11.09 0.19
CA LEU A 137 -1.58 11.28 0.16
C LEU A 137 -1.97 12.72 0.54
N VAL A 138 -1.31 13.30 1.54
CA VAL A 138 -1.56 14.68 1.98
C VAL A 138 -1.14 15.68 0.91
N ASP A 139 0.03 15.48 0.31
CA ASP A 139 0.58 16.38 -0.71
C ASP A 139 -0.25 16.30 -1.99
N ALA A 140 -0.69 15.10 -2.39
CA ALA A 140 -1.67 14.96 -3.46
C ALA A 140 -2.98 15.70 -3.15
N ARG A 141 -3.51 15.60 -1.92
CA ARG A 141 -4.74 16.30 -1.52
C ARG A 141 -4.58 17.82 -1.52
N LYS A 142 -3.41 18.34 -1.15
CA LYS A 142 -3.09 19.78 -1.11
C LYS A 142 -2.76 20.36 -2.48
N SER A 143 -2.35 19.53 -3.44
CA SER A 143 -2.03 19.96 -4.80
C SER A 143 -3.26 20.41 -5.59
N GLU A 144 -3.11 21.42 -6.45
CA GLU A 144 -4.18 21.94 -7.30
C GLU A 144 -4.71 20.90 -8.29
N THR A 145 -3.82 20.05 -8.81
CA THR A 145 -4.17 19.02 -9.80
C THR A 145 -4.71 17.75 -9.17
N ARG A 146 -4.49 17.56 -7.86
CA ARG A 146 -4.79 16.31 -7.13
C ARG A 146 -4.19 15.05 -7.76
N HIS A 147 -3.10 15.22 -8.51
CA HIS A 147 -2.41 14.09 -9.13
C HIS A 147 -1.47 13.43 -8.11
N PRO A 148 -1.63 12.13 -7.82
CA PRO A 148 -0.82 11.45 -6.81
C PRO A 148 0.55 11.02 -7.38
N CYS A 149 1.35 12.01 -7.80
CA CYS A 149 2.65 11.79 -8.44
C CYS A 149 3.63 11.07 -7.52
N GLU A 150 3.75 11.52 -6.27
CA GLU A 150 4.66 10.89 -5.29
C GLU A 150 4.25 9.45 -4.98
N LEU A 151 2.94 9.21 -4.80
CA LEU A 151 2.42 7.86 -4.62
C LEU A 151 2.70 6.97 -5.85
N THR A 152 2.61 7.53 -7.07
CA THR A 152 2.95 6.82 -8.29
C THR A 152 4.41 6.40 -8.29
N THR A 153 5.32 7.33 -7.95
CA THR A 153 6.76 7.06 -7.81
C THR A 153 7.02 5.97 -6.79
N MET A 154 6.40 6.05 -5.61
CA MET A 154 6.56 5.04 -4.56
C MET A 154 6.14 3.64 -5.03
N ILE A 155 5.02 3.52 -5.74
CA ILE A 155 4.55 2.23 -6.26
C ILE A 155 5.53 1.68 -7.30
N ILE A 156 6.07 2.52 -8.19
CA ILE A 156 7.06 2.12 -9.20
C ILE A 156 8.35 1.65 -8.51
N GLU A 157 8.88 2.42 -7.55
CA GLU A 157 10.09 2.07 -6.81
C GLU A 157 9.93 0.76 -6.05
N SER A 158 8.81 0.59 -5.33
CA SER A 158 8.54 -0.65 -4.60
C SER A 158 8.40 -1.86 -5.53
N ASN A 159 7.80 -1.67 -6.71
CA ASN A 159 7.70 -2.70 -7.73
C ASN A 159 9.07 -3.07 -8.31
N TRP A 160 9.90 -2.07 -8.62
CA TRP A 160 11.27 -2.24 -9.12
C TRP A 160 12.14 -3.01 -8.14
N GLU A 161 12.10 -2.67 -6.85
CA GLU A 161 12.84 -3.40 -5.82
C GLU A 161 12.34 -4.84 -5.65
N SER A 162 11.04 -5.07 -5.83
CA SER A 162 10.49 -6.43 -5.81
C SER A 162 11.03 -7.28 -6.97
N TRP A 163 11.16 -6.69 -8.17
CA TRP A 163 11.79 -7.33 -9.33
C TRP A 163 13.27 -7.63 -9.11
N LYS A 164 14.06 -6.67 -8.60
CA LYS A 164 15.48 -6.91 -8.28
C LYS A 164 15.67 -8.05 -7.29
N ASN A 165 14.83 -8.10 -6.26
CA ASN A 165 14.90 -9.18 -5.28
C ASN A 165 14.53 -10.53 -5.91
N LEU A 166 13.47 -10.58 -6.73
CA LEU A 166 13.15 -11.81 -7.48
C LEU A 166 14.33 -12.26 -8.34
N GLU A 167 14.96 -11.33 -9.08
CA GLU A 167 16.12 -11.64 -9.90
C GLU A 167 17.27 -12.21 -9.07
N LYS A 168 17.57 -11.60 -7.92
CA LYS A 168 18.58 -12.09 -6.98
C LYS A 168 18.27 -13.49 -6.47
N TYR A 169 17.01 -13.80 -6.14
CA TYR A 169 16.64 -15.13 -5.65
C TYR A 169 16.59 -16.19 -6.74
N CYS A 170 16.15 -15.84 -7.95
CA CYS A 170 16.02 -16.77 -9.06
C CYS A 170 17.35 -17.04 -9.78
N PHE A 171 18.24 -16.03 -9.88
CA PHE A 171 19.46 -16.10 -10.68
C PHE A 171 20.75 -15.94 -9.87
N GLY A 172 20.67 -15.50 -8.61
CA GLY A 172 21.84 -15.26 -7.75
C GLY A 172 22.35 -16.49 -6.98
N SER A 173 21.69 -17.64 -7.03
CA SER A 173 22.13 -18.88 -6.37
C SER A 173 23.14 -19.72 -7.17
N SER A 174 23.59 -19.28 -8.35
CA SER A 174 24.49 -20.05 -9.22
C SER A 174 25.98 -19.97 -8.85
N LYS A 175 26.35 -19.43 -7.68
CA LYS A 175 27.76 -19.31 -7.25
C LYS A 175 27.97 -19.74 -5.79
N SER A 176 27.74 -21.02 -5.49
CA SER A 176 28.37 -21.65 -4.32
C SER A 176 28.47 -23.17 -4.49
N CYS A 177 29.24 -23.63 -5.48
CA CYS A 177 29.73 -25.01 -5.49
C CYS A 177 31.06 -25.06 -6.24
N ASP A 178 32.05 -24.28 -5.79
CA ASP A 178 33.46 -24.43 -6.18
C ASP A 178 34.29 -23.60 -5.20
N GLN A 179 34.57 -24.18 -4.04
CA GLN A 179 35.77 -23.99 -3.20
C GLN A 179 35.49 -24.54 -1.79
N ALA A 180 35.62 -25.85 -1.66
CA ALA A 180 35.81 -26.51 -0.37
C ALA A 180 37.03 -27.44 -0.48
N THR A 181 38.23 -26.87 -0.46
CA THR A 181 39.47 -27.62 -0.20
C THR A 181 40.49 -26.71 0.49
N HIS A 182 40.83 -27.12 1.73
CA HIS A 182 42.03 -26.76 2.53
C HIS A 182 42.14 -25.29 3.01
N THR A 183 42.38 -24.96 4.27
CA THR A 183 42.95 -25.66 5.44
C THR A 183 42.69 -24.85 6.72
N SER A 184 42.64 -25.55 7.86
CA SER A 184 42.85 -25.16 9.28
C SER A 184 43.68 -23.89 9.54
N SER A 185 43.54 -23.13 10.63
CA SER A 185 43.50 -23.51 12.05
C SER A 185 43.22 -22.28 12.95
N GLU A 186 42.78 -22.55 14.19
CA GLU A 186 43.09 -21.77 15.44
C GLU A 186 42.57 -20.32 15.58
N ASP A 187 42.15 -19.79 16.72
CA ASP A 187 41.92 -20.27 18.09
C ASP A 187 41.13 -19.17 18.84
N SER A 188 40.34 -19.58 19.84
CA SER A 188 39.89 -18.89 21.05
C SER A 188 39.88 -17.33 21.18
N ARG A 189 38.72 -16.76 21.57
CA ARG A 189 38.54 -16.09 22.90
C ARG A 189 37.11 -15.63 23.18
N VAL A 190 36.74 -15.89 24.43
CA VAL A 190 35.57 -15.49 25.22
C VAL A 190 35.56 -13.97 25.47
N THR A 191 34.38 -13.32 25.40
CA THR A 191 33.78 -12.56 26.54
C THR A 191 32.40 -11.97 26.20
N SER A 192 31.50 -12.16 27.16
CA SER A 192 30.18 -11.56 27.36
C SER A 192 30.20 -10.05 27.48
N LEU A 193 29.10 -9.39 27.09
CA LEU A 193 28.53 -8.25 27.81
C LEU A 193 27.07 -8.01 27.42
N ASP A 194 26.21 -8.11 28.43
CA ASP A 194 24.84 -7.59 28.46
C ASP A 194 24.79 -6.10 28.11
N ASN A 195 23.72 -5.67 27.44
CA ASN A 195 23.00 -4.51 27.94
C ASN A 195 21.53 -4.46 27.48
N SER A 196 20.68 -4.52 28.49
CA SER A 196 19.26 -4.23 28.51
C SER A 196 18.96 -2.83 27.99
N HIS A 197 17.96 -2.66 27.11
CA HIS A 197 17.22 -1.39 26.98
C HIS A 197 15.74 -1.66 26.72
N SER A 198 14.96 -1.36 27.76
CA SER A 198 13.51 -1.38 27.86
C SER A 198 12.86 -0.52 26.77
N ARG A 199 11.82 -1.05 26.11
CA ARG A 199 10.93 -0.26 25.24
C ARG A 199 9.78 0.33 26.06
N PRO A 200 9.46 1.63 25.93
CA PRO A 200 8.34 2.25 26.62
C PRO A 200 6.99 1.91 25.96
N SER A 201 6.00 1.71 26.82
CA SER A 201 4.60 1.43 26.53
C SER A 201 3.91 2.61 25.84
N ILE A 202 3.16 2.33 24.75
CA ILE A 202 2.26 3.30 24.11
C ILE A 202 0.88 3.19 24.77
N LEU A 203 0.47 4.27 25.44
CA LEU A 203 -0.90 4.53 25.91
C LEU A 203 -1.78 4.94 24.72
N ILE A 204 -2.86 4.20 24.48
CA ILE A 204 -3.96 4.62 23.61
C ILE A 204 -5.05 5.18 24.51
N ALA A 205 -5.33 6.48 24.38
CA ALA A 205 -6.44 7.14 25.04
C ALA A 205 -7.78 6.56 24.54
N SER A 206 -8.59 6.09 25.48
CA SER A 206 -10.00 5.77 25.28
C SER A 206 -10.82 7.06 25.23
N CYS A 207 -11.66 7.22 24.21
CA CYS A 207 -12.75 8.19 24.24
C CYS A 207 -13.99 7.54 24.84
N ALA A 208 -14.54 8.25 25.83
CA ALA A 208 -15.87 8.09 26.39
C ALA A 208 -16.96 8.47 25.37
#